data_AF-A0A7W6MG42-F1
#
_entry.id   AF-A0A7W6MG42-F1
#
_cell.length_a   1.000
_cell.length_b   1.000
_cell.length_c   1.000
_cell.angle_alpha   90.00
_cell.angle_beta   90.00
_cell.angle_gamma   90.00
#
_symmetry.space_group_name_H-M   'P 1'
#
loop_
_entity.id
_entity.type
_entity.pdbx_description
1 polymer ?
#
loop_
_entity_poly.entity_id
_entity_poly.type
_entity_poly.pdbx_seq_one_letter_code
_entity_poly.pdbx_strand_id
1 'polypeptide(L)' 'MKVLVFSPAAVDDIDRIYDYTEEKWGQGQAEDYIFALRDDCEALAAQTKRAAKSLA' A
#
# COMPACT_ATOMS: atom_id res chain seq x y z
N MET A 1 -4.55 -10.16 -15.71
CA MET A 1 -4.59 -9.90 -14.26
C MET A 1 -3.55 -10.81 -13.61
N LYS A 2 -2.59 -10.25 -12.89
CA LYS A 2 -1.65 -11.05 -12.09
C LYS A 2 -2.21 -11.19 -10.67
N VAL A 3 -1.95 -12.32 -10.03
CA VAL A 3 -2.27 -12.51 -8.61
C VAL A 3 -1.34 -11.62 -7.80
N LEU A 4 -1.89 -10.74 -6.97
CA LEU A 4 -1.16 -9.93 -6.02
C LEU A 4 -0.91 -10.77 -4.75
N VAL A 5 0.35 -10.86 -4.33
CA VAL A 5 0.75 -11.55 -3.10
C VAL A 5 1.76 -10.67 -2.38
N PHE A 6 1.52 -10.41 -1.09
CA PHE A 6 2.45 -9.69 -0.22
C PHE A 6 3.40 -10.66 0.45
N SER A 7 4.67 -10.28 0.56
CA SER A 7 5.61 -10.98 1.43
C SER A 7 5.27 -10.69 2.90
N PRO A 8 5.70 -11.54 3.86
CA PRO A 8 5.51 -11.24 5.28
C PRO A 8 6.06 -9.86 5.68
N ALA A 9 7.25 -9.50 5.20
CA ALA A 9 7.84 -8.19 5.48
C ALA A 9 6.99 -7.02 4.95
N ALA A 10 6.36 -7.17 3.78
CA ALA A 10 5.48 -6.14 3.24
C ALA A 10 4.19 -5.97 4.07
N VAL A 11 3.69 -7.05 4.67
CA VAL A 11 2.55 -6.97 5.61
C VAL A 11 2.98 -6.24 6.88
N ASP A 12 4.13 -6.60 7.47
CA ASP A 12 4.67 -5.90 8.64
C ASP A 12 4.89 -4.40 8.38
N ASP A 13 5.34 -4.03 7.17
CA ASP A 13 5.50 -2.64 6.76
C ASP A 13 4.16 -1.91 6.66
N ILE A 14 3.11 -2.56 6.12
CA ILE A 14 1.75 -2.02 6.05
C ILE A 14 1.19 -1.77 7.46
N ASP A 15 1.37 -2.71 8.39
CA ASP A 15 0.92 -2.57 9.78
C ASP A 15 1.60 -1.37 10.45
N ARG A 16 2.92 -1.24 10.29
CA ARG A 16 3.67 -0.09 10.83
C ARG A 16 3.25 1.24 10.22
N ILE A 17 2.91 1.26 8.93
CA ILE A 17 2.37 2.45 8.27
C ILE A 17 1.02 2.82 8.88
N TYR A 18 0.13 1.85 9.10
CA TYR A 18 -1.16 2.09 9.74
C TYR A 18 -0.99 2.66 11.15
N ASP A 19 -0.24 1.98 12.02
CA ASP A 19 -0.01 2.40 13.40
C ASP A 19 0.54 3.82 13.47
N TYR A 20 1.55 4.12 12.65
CA TYR A 20 2.12 5.46 12.58
C TYR A 20 1.10 6.51 12.10
N THR A 21 0.32 6.18 11.07
CA THR A 21 -0.65 7.12 10.49
C THR A 21 -1.79 7.38 11.47
N GLU A 22 -2.26 6.36 12.19
CA GLU A 22 -3.26 6.48 13.25
C GLU A 22 -2.74 7.35 14.39
N GLU A 23 -1.51 7.10 14.87
CA GLU A 23 -0.89 7.87 15.94
C GLU A 23 -0.78 9.37 15.57
N LYS A 24 -0.46 9.69 14.32
CA LYS A 24 -0.23 11.07 13.87
C LYS A 24 -1.49 11.81 13.45
N TRP A 25 -2.43 11.13 12.81
CA TRP A 25 -3.55 11.77 12.11
C TRP A 25 -4.91 11.13 12.39
N GLY A 26 -4.96 10.08 13.22
CA GLY A 26 -6.17 9.40 13.63
C GLY A 26 -6.58 8.24 12.71
N GLN A 27 -7.45 7.39 13.25
CA GLN A 27 -7.88 6.14 12.61
C GLN A 27 -8.41 6.33 11.19
N GLY A 28 -9.26 7.35 10.96
CA GLY A 28 -9.84 7.59 9.64
C GLY A 28 -8.79 7.85 8.55
N GLN A 29 -7.72 8.58 8.88
CA GLN A 29 -6.61 8.79 7.95
C GLN A 29 -5.79 7.52 7.73
N ALA A 30 -5.62 6.68 8.75
CA ALA A 30 -4.94 5.40 8.60
C ALA A 30 -5.71 4.45 7.66
N GLU A 31 -7.03 4.35 7.83
CA GLU A 31 -7.91 3.56 6.94
C GLU A 31 -7.86 4.07 5.50
N ASP A 32 -8.06 5.38 5.30
CA ASP A 32 -8.02 6.00 3.96
C ASP A 32 -6.67 5.74 3.27
N TYR A 33 -5.56 5.86 4.01
CA TYR A 33 -4.21 5.67 3.48
C TYR A 33 -3.94 4.21 3.10
N ILE A 34 -4.34 3.24 3.92
CA ILE A 34 -4.19 1.82 3.60
C ILE A 34 -5.07 1.40 2.42
N PHE A 35 -6.28 1.95 2.29
CA PHE A 35 -7.11 1.71 1.11
C PHE A 35 -6.48 2.27 -0.16
N ALA A 36 -5.94 3.49 -0.12
CA ALA A 36 -5.23 4.05 -1.26
C ALA A 36 -4.01 3.20 -1.66
N LEU A 37 -3.25 2.69 -0.69
CA LEU A 37 -2.12 1.80 -0.94
C LEU A 37 -2.57 0.48 -1.60
N ARG A 38 -3.64 -0.13 -1.12
CA ARG A 38 -4.22 -1.35 -1.70
C ARG A 38 -4.64 -1.11 -3.15
N ASP A 39 -5.41 -0.05 -3.39
CA ASP A 39 -5.94 0.26 -4.72
C ASP A 39 -4.81 0.49 -5.73
N ASP A 40 -3.71 1.11 -5.30
CA ASP A 40 -2.50 1.27 -6.10
C ASP A 40 -1.81 -0.07 -6.41
N CYS A 41 -1.67 -0.97 -5.44
CA CYS A 41 -1.14 -2.32 -5.66
C CYS A 41 -2.01 -3.14 -6.63
N GLU A 42 -3.33 -3.05 -6.48
CA GLU A 42 -4.29 -3.71 -7.37
C GLU A 42 -4.21 -3.15 -8.79
N ALA A 43 -4.10 -1.83 -8.96
CA ALA A 43 -3.95 -1.20 -10.27
C ALA A 43 -2.63 -1.61 -10.96
N LEU A 44 -1.55 -1.78 -10.19
CA LEU A 44 -0.29 -2.33 -10.71
C LEU A 44 -0.44 -3.79 -11.15
N ALA A 45 -1.12 -4.63 -10.36
CA ALA A 45 -1.37 -6.04 -10.68
C ALA A 45 -2.31 -6.22 -11.89
N ALA A 46 -3.26 -5.30 -12.05
CA ALA A 46 -4.17 -5.19 -13.19
C ALA A 46 -3.52 -4.56 -14.42
N GLN A 47 -2.31 -3.99 -14.29
CA GLN A 47 -1.61 -3.25 -15.34
C GLN A 47 -2.35 -1.99 -15.84
N THR A 48 -3.25 -1.46 -15.02
CA THR A 48 -3.94 -0.18 -15.28
C THR A 48 -3.13 1.02 -14.76
N LYS A 49 -2.15 0.77 -13.89
CA LYS A 49 -1.12 1.73 -13.46
C LYS A 49 0.27 1.17 -13.78
N ARG A 50 1.27 2.04 -13.93
CA ARG A 50 2.69 1.67 -14.06
C ARG A 50 3.50 2.29 -12.94
N ALA A 51 4.41 1.51 -12.37
CA ALA A 51 5.41 2.06 -11.44
C ALA A 51 6.34 3.01 -12.20
N ALA A 52 6.72 4.11 -11.55
CA ALA A 52 7.82 4.92 -12.05
C ALA A 52 9.09 4.06 -12.06
N LYS A 53 9.88 4.13 -13.14
CA LYS A 53 11.18 3.48 -13.16
C LYS A 53 12.07 4.18 -12.15
N SER A 54 12.53 3.44 -11.15
CA SER A 54 13.70 3.83 -10.38
C SER A 54 14.89 3.92 -11.35
N LEU A 55 15.42 5.12 -11.54
CA LEU A 55 16.73 5.32 -12.15
C LEU A 55 17.73 5.19 -11.00
N ALA A 56 18.31 3.99 -10.88
CA ALA A 56 19.49 3.77 -10.05
C ALA A 56 20.72 4.37 -10.74
#